data_AF-A0A958WQD2-F1
#
_entry.id   AF-A0A958WQD2-F1
#
_cell.length_a   1.000
_cell.length_b   1.000
_cell.length_c   1.000
_cell.angle_alpha   90.00
_cell.angle_beta   90.00
_cell.angle_gamma   90.00
#
_symmetry.space_group_name_H-M   'P 1'
#
loop_
_entity.id
_entity.type
_entity.pdbx_description
1 polymer ?
#
loop_
_entity_poly.entity_id
_entity_poly.type
_entity_poly.pdbx_seq_one_letter_code
_entity_poly.pdbx_strand_id
1 'polypeptide(L)' 'MMTVETSPVVDYKNDPRLSNETRVFLKALNSTGGPPLESLSPLEARKVLVNAQASVKVDLSGIEESE' A
#
# COMPACT_ATOMS: atom_id res chain seq x y z
N MET A 1 -28.72 14.96 15.08
CA MET A 1 -27.73 15.31 14.04
C MET A 1 -26.35 15.08 14.64
N MET A 2 -25.62 14.08 14.16
CA MET A 2 -24.24 13.83 14.58
C MET A 2 -23.35 14.56 13.57
N THR A 3 -22.61 15.59 14.01
CA THR A 3 -21.68 16.32 13.15
C THR A 3 -20.44 15.45 12.91
N VAL A 4 -20.19 15.10 11.65
CA VAL A 4 -18.93 14.45 11.27
C VAL A 4 -17.90 15.56 11.07
N GLU A 5 -17.04 15.75 12.06
CA GLU A 5 -15.88 16.65 11.95
C GLU A 5 -14.92 16.07 10.90
N THR A 6 -14.95 16.60 9.67
CA THR A 6 -14.01 16.21 8.62
C THR A 6 -12.66 16.85 8.91
N SER A 7 -11.69 16.08 9.41
CA SER A 7 -10.31 16.53 9.53
C SER A 7 -9.76 16.96 8.15
N PRO A 8 -8.99 18.05 8.06
CA PRO A 8 -8.44 18.51 6.78
C PRO A 8 -7.49 17.46 6.17
N VAL A 9 -7.48 17.39 4.82
CA VAL A 9 -6.55 16.52 4.08
C VAL A 9 -5.14 17.07 4.20
N VAL A 10 -4.21 16.26 4.71
CA VAL A 10 -2.79 16.59 4.86
C VAL A 10 -1.99 15.80 3.82
N ASP A 11 -0.96 16.42 3.21
CA ASP A 11 -0.04 15.70 2.31
C ASP A 11 0.62 14.53 3.06
N TYR A 12 0.58 13.33 2.48
CA TYR A 12 1.13 12.11 3.09
C TYR A 12 2.60 12.27 3.53
N LYS A 13 3.38 13.13 2.87
CA LYS A 13 4.80 13.36 3.22
C LYS A 13 4.96 13.92 4.63
N ASN A 14 3.98 14.70 5.10
CA ASN A 14 4.04 15.44 6.35
C ASN A 14 2.96 15.00 7.35
N ASP A 15 2.18 13.96 7.03
CA ASP A 15 1.09 13.52 7.89
C ASP A 15 1.63 12.87 9.17
N PRO A 16 1.42 13.49 10.35
CA PRO A 16 1.94 12.95 11.62
C PRO A 16 1.21 11.68 12.07
N ARG A 17 0.10 11.32 11.42
CA ARG A 17 -0.66 10.09 11.70
C ARG A 17 -0.03 8.86 11.05
N LEU A 18 0.91 9.06 10.12
CA LEU A 18 1.63 7.99 9.44
C LEU A 18 2.99 7.76 10.08
N SER A 19 3.38 6.49 10.23
CA SER A 19 4.75 6.17 10.64
C SER A 19 5.75 6.65 9.58
N ASN A 20 7.01 6.77 9.97
CA ASN A 20 8.08 7.14 9.05
C ASN A 20 8.20 6.12 7.90
N GLU A 21 8.10 4.84 8.23
CA GLU A 21 8.22 3.71 7.30
C GLU A 21 7.07 3.73 6.28
N THR A 22 5.84 3.99 6.73
CA THR A 22 4.69 4.12 5.82
C THR A 22 4.86 5.30 4.86
N ARG A 23 5.39 6.45 5.33
CA ARG A 23 5.66 7.59 4.45
C ARG A 23 6.74 7.28 3.41
N VAL A 24 7.79 6.56 3.80
CA VAL A 24 8.84 6.08 2.88
C VAL A 24 8.26 5.13 1.84
N PHE A 25 7.43 4.16 2.26
CA PHE A 25 6.73 3.25 1.36
C PHE A 25 5.85 3.99 0.34
N LEU A 26 5.01 4.91 0.82
CA LEU A 26 4.13 5.71 -0.06
C LEU A 26 4.92 6.57 -1.05
N LYS A 27 6.07 7.11 -0.62
CA LYS A 27 6.95 7.86 -1.54
C LYS A 27 7.47 6.96 -2.67
N ALA A 28 7.93 5.75 -2.35
CA ALA A 28 8.40 4.80 -3.36
C ALA A 28 7.26 4.38 -4.30
N LEU A 29 6.10 4.03 -3.75
CA LEU A 29 4.90 3.63 -4.52
C LEU A 29 4.40 4.74 -5.45
N ASN A 30 4.39 5.99 -4.98
CA ASN A 30 3.96 7.13 -5.78
C ASN A 30 4.99 7.56 -6.83
N SER A 31 6.23 7.06 -6.75
CA SER A 31 7.31 7.37 -7.70
C SER A 31 7.49 6.31 -8.80
N THR A 32 6.84 5.15 -8.69
CA THR A 32 7.00 4.05 -9.67
C THR A 32 6.43 4.33 -11.06
N GLY A 33 5.54 5.33 -11.23
CA GLY A 33 5.09 5.83 -12.54
C GLY A 33 4.28 4.84 -13.40
N GLY A 34 3.78 3.75 -12.81
CA GLY A 34 2.92 2.78 -13.50
C GLY A 34 1.48 3.30 -13.74
N PRO A 35 0.70 2.64 -14.61
CA PRO A 35 -0.70 2.97 -14.81
C PRO A 35 -1.53 2.76 -13.53
N PRO A 36 -2.65 3.46 -13.36
CA PRO A 36 -3.57 3.22 -12.26
C PRO A 36 -4.06 1.78 -12.24
N LEU A 37 -4.19 1.19 -11.04
CA LEU A 37 -4.52 -0.23 -10.86
C LEU A 37 -5.86 -0.59 -11.52
N GLU A 38 -6.83 0.33 -11.49
CA GLU A 38 -8.16 0.20 -12.07
C GLU A 38 -8.20 0.24 -13.60
N SER A 39 -7.12 0.69 -14.24
CA SER A 39 -6.99 0.69 -15.71
C SER A 39 -6.46 -0.64 -16.26
N LEU A 40 -5.99 -1.53 -15.38
CA LEU A 40 -5.40 -2.82 -15.75
C LEU A 40 -6.49 -3.89 -15.93
N SER A 41 -6.18 -4.94 -16.70
CA SER A 41 -7.03 -6.13 -16.70
C SER A 41 -7.01 -6.81 -15.31
N PRO A 42 -8.05 -7.58 -14.92
CA PRO A 42 -8.06 -8.29 -13.64
C PRO A 42 -6.87 -9.24 -13.43
N LEU A 43 -6.30 -9.78 -14.51
CA LEU A 43 -5.10 -10.62 -14.41
C LEU A 43 -3.85 -9.78 -14.07
N GLU A 44 -3.68 -8.64 -14.73
CA GLU A 44 -2.55 -7.74 -14.48
C GLU A 44 -2.63 -7.09 -13.10
N ALA A 45 -3.81 -6.64 -12.67
CA ALA A 45 -4.01 -6.07 -11.34
C ALA A 45 -3.64 -7.07 -10.22
N ARG A 46 -4.01 -8.35 -10.36
CA ARG A 46 -3.59 -9.41 -9.41
C ARG A 46 -2.08 -9.60 -9.41
N LYS A 47 -1.44 -9.53 -10.57
CA LYS A 47 0.03 -9.64 -10.68
C LYS A 47 0.75 -8.50 -9.96
N VAL A 48 0.18 -7.29 -9.87
CA VAL A 48 0.78 -6.19 -9.09
C VAL A 48 0.98 -6.61 -7.63
N LEU A 49 -0.05 -7.19 -6.99
CA LEU A 49 0.05 -7.64 -5.60
C LEU A 49 1.05 -8.79 -5.44
N VAL A 50 0.98 -9.81 -6.31
CA VAL A 50 1.91 -10.96 -6.27
C VAL A 50 3.36 -10.48 -6.36
N ASN A 51 3.66 -9.62 -7.33
CA ASN A 51 5.02 -9.12 -7.54
C ASN A 51 5.48 -8.22 -6.38
N ALA A 52 4.60 -7.36 -5.85
CA ALA A 52 4.92 -6.51 -4.71
C ALA A 52 5.26 -7.33 -3.46
N GLN A 53 4.47 -8.36 -3.15
CA GLN A 53 4.73 -9.24 -2.01
C GLN A 53 5.99 -10.09 -2.21
N ALA A 54 6.20 -10.63 -3.41
CA ALA A 54 7.39 -11.42 -3.74
C ALA A 54 8.70 -10.61 -3.73
N SER A 55 8.63 -9.27 -3.83
CA SER A 55 9.80 -8.40 -3.82
C SER A 55 10.48 -8.28 -2.46
N VAL A 56 9.80 -8.70 -1.39
CA VAL A 56 10.31 -8.62 -0.02
C VAL A 56 10.52 -10.02 0.52
N LYS A 57 11.75 -10.31 0.94
CA LYS A 57 12.03 -11.56 1.65
C LYS A 57 11.49 -11.45 3.07
N VAL A 58 10.51 -12.29 3.38
CA VAL A 58 9.96 -12.45 4.74
C VAL A 58 10.38 -13.79 5.31
N ASP A 59 10.56 -13.83 6.63
CA ASP A 59 10.75 -15.10 7.33
C ASP A 59 9.38 -15.73 7.59
N LEU A 60 9.21 -16.96 7.10
CA LEU A 60 7.98 -17.75 7.29
C LEU A 60 8.18 -18.85 8.34
N SER A 61 9.32 -18.86 9.05
CA SER A 61 9.56 -19.84 10.10
C SER A 61 8.49 -19.75 11.20
N GLY A 62 7.94 -20.91 11.59
CA GLY A 62 6.87 -21.00 12.59
C GLY A 62 5.45 -20.74 12.05
N ILE A 63 5.28 -20.58 10.74
CA ILE A 63 3.96 -20.55 10.09
C ILE A 63 3.62 -21.97 9.59
N GLU A 64 2.47 -22.50 10.01
CA GLU A 64 1.88 -23.75 9.51
C GLU A 64 0.75 -23.38 8.54
N GLU A 65 0.80 -23.88 7.31
CA GLU A 65 -0.23 -23.63 6.27
C GLU A 65 -1.07 -24.89 6.04
N SER A 66 -2.38 -24.74 5.91
CA SER A 66 -3.31 -25.82 5.54
C SER A 66 -4.34 -25.32 4.52
N GLU A 67 -4.71 -26.18 3.57
CA GLU A 67 -5.71 -25.90 2.52
C GLU A 67 -7.17 -26.04 2.98
#